data_AF-A0A529HCA6-F1
#
_entry.id   AF-A0A529HCA6-F1
#
_cell.length_a   1.000
_cell.length_b   1.000
_cell.length_c   1.000
_cell.angle_alpha   90.00
_cell.angle_beta   90.00
_cell.angle_gamma   90.00
#
_symmetry.space_group_name_H-M   'P 1'
#
loop_
_entity.id
_entity.type
_entity.pdbx_description
1 polymer ?
#
loop_
_entity_poly.entity_id
_entity_poly.type
_entity_poly.pdbx_seq_one_letter_code
_entity_poly.pdbx_strand_id
1 'polypeptide(L)'
;QQDTWKKNARFTFKTWTGQETELGTLKTYTEMRFNFGNSNGYGTLASGNPAVDKGVSVKFASIQLGGLRVGKDESAFDSFIGYAGNVIQDTL
;
A
#
# COMPACT_ATOMS: atom_id res chain seq x y z
N GLN A 1 -10.27 -33.59 -11.72
CA GLN A 1 -10.51 -32.47 -10.79
C GLN A 1 -9.88 -31.25 -11.44
N GLN A 2 -10.66 -30.23 -11.85
CA GLN A 2 -10.08 -29.02 -12.43
C GLN A 2 -9.68 -28.08 -11.29
N ASP A 3 -8.38 -27.91 -11.08
CA ASP A 3 -7.87 -26.95 -10.10
C ASP A 3 -7.97 -25.52 -10.65
N THR A 4 -8.56 -24.64 -9.86
CA THR A 4 -8.68 -23.22 -10.17
C THR A 4 -7.65 -22.42 -9.36
N TRP A 5 -6.85 -21.61 -10.06
CA TRP A 5 -5.79 -20.79 -9.44
C TRP A 5 -6.32 -19.48 -8.87
N LYS A 6 -5.80 -19.06 -7.70
CA LYS A 6 -6.00 -17.70 -7.18
C LYS A 6 -5.08 -16.72 -7.91
N LYS A 7 -5.65 -15.64 -8.44
CA LYS A 7 -4.95 -14.52 -9.07
C LYS A 7 -5.07 -13.31 -8.16
N ASN A 8 -3.97 -12.60 -7.96
CA ASN A 8 -3.93 -11.34 -7.23
C ASN A 8 -3.12 -10.34 -8.03
N ALA A 9 -3.62 -9.12 -8.15
CA ALA A 9 -2.90 -8.00 -8.75
C ALA A 9 -2.94 -6.79 -7.81
N ARG A 10 -1.87 -6.01 -7.82
CA ARG A 10 -1.76 -4.79 -7.01
C ARG A 10 -1.30 -3.64 -7.90
N PHE A 11 -2.02 -2.53 -7.81
CA PHE A 11 -1.59 -1.25 -8.36
C PHE A 11 -1.33 -0.29 -7.20
N THR A 12 -0.20 0.43 -7.25
CA THR A 12 0.18 1.42 -6.24
C THR A 12 0.39 2.76 -6.92
N PHE A 13 -0.32 3.78 -6.46
CA PHE A 13 -0.21 5.16 -6.93
C PHE A 13 0.50 5.99 -5.87
N LYS A 14 1.60 6.64 -6.27
CA LYS A 14 2.42 7.48 -5.39
C LYS A 14 2.56 8.87 -5.99
N THR A 15 2.34 9.89 -5.17
CA THR A 15 2.61 11.28 -5.51
C THR A 15 3.44 11.92 -4.42
N TRP A 16 4.38 12.77 -4.83
CA TRP A 16 5.19 13.55 -3.90
C TRP A 16 5.54 14.89 -4.51
N THR A 17 5.61 15.91 -3.67
CA THR A 17 6.11 17.23 -4.03
C THR A 17 7.04 17.74 -2.93
N GLY A 18 7.96 18.63 -3.31
CA GLY A 18 8.85 19.33 -2.40
C GLY A 18 9.15 20.69 -2.97
N GLN A 19 8.77 21.75 -2.25
CA GLN A 19 8.97 23.13 -2.65
C GLN A 19 9.44 23.96 -1.47
N GLU A 20 10.45 24.80 -1.67
CA GLU A 20 10.85 25.78 -0.68
C GLU A 20 9.85 26.93 -0.64
N THR A 21 9.40 27.28 0.57
CA THR A 21 8.52 28.41 0.83
C THR A 21 9.16 29.31 1.88
N GLU A 22 8.63 30.51 2.06
CA GLU A 22 9.10 31.46 3.08
C GLU A 22 9.01 30.89 4.51
N LEU A 23 8.12 29.93 4.74
CA LEU A 23 7.92 29.27 6.03
C LEU A 23 8.62 27.89 6.10
N GLY A 24 9.60 27.66 5.23
CA GLY A 24 10.35 26.40 5.09
C GLY A 24 9.80 25.47 4.02
N THR A 25 10.35 24.26 3.92
CA THR A 25 9.98 23.33 2.84
C THR A 25 8.56 22.80 3.00
N LEU A 26 7.73 23.03 1.99
CA LEU A 26 6.43 22.38 1.82
C LEU A 26 6.63 21.03 1.11
N LYS A 27 6.23 19.95 1.77
CA LYS A 27 6.27 18.59 1.21
C LYS A 27 4.88 17.97 1.24
N THR A 28 4.51 17.28 0.17
CA THR A 28 3.31 16.44 0.15
C THR A 28 3.71 15.01 -0.20
N TYR A 29 3.03 14.03 0.38
CA TYR A 29 3.23 12.62 0.07
C TYR A 29 1.91 11.86 0.16
N THR A 30 1.57 11.12 -0.90
CA THR A 30 0.41 10.23 -0.91
C THR A 30 0.78 8.88 -1.50
N GLU A 31 0.33 7.79 -0.87
CA GLU A 31 0.39 6.43 -1.39
C GLU A 31 -0.98 5.76 -1.27
N MET A 32 -1.55 5.39 -2.42
CA MET A 32 -2.80 4.63 -2.52
C MET A 32 -2.53 3.25 -3.12
N ARG A 33 -3.22 2.24 -2.61
CA ARG A 33 -3.08 0.86 -3.06
C ARG A 33 -4.43 0.30 -3.46
N PHE A 34 -4.48 -0.27 -4.66
CA PHE A 34 -5.64 -0.93 -5.24
C PHE A 34 -5.31 -2.41 -5.36
N ASN A 35 -6.14 -3.27 -4.77
CA ASN A 35 -5.95 -4.71 -4.85
C ASN A 35 -7.08 -5.32 -5.67
N PHE A 36 -6.72 -6.19 -6.59
CA PHE A 36 -7.63 -6.97 -7.41
C PHE A 36 -7.34 -8.44 -7.20
N GLY A 37 -8.33 -9.29 -7.44
CA GLY A 37 -8.08 -10.71 -7.58
C GLY A 37 -9.29 -11.44 -8.07
N ASN A 38 -9.37 -12.71 -7.73
CA ASN A 38 -10.50 -13.56 -8.07
C ASN A 38 -11.06 -14.29 -6.85
N SER A 39 -12.29 -14.76 -6.98
CA SER A 39 -12.96 -15.63 -6.00
C SER A 39 -13.27 -16.99 -6.63
N ASN A 40 -13.14 -18.07 -5.85
CA ASN A 40 -13.53 -19.40 -6.31
C ASN A 40 -15.06 -19.53 -6.17
N GLY A 41 -15.79 -19.55 -7.29
CA GLY A 41 -17.24 -19.68 -7.34
C GLY A 41 -17.73 -21.14 -7.29
N TYR A 42 -16.86 -22.11 -7.05
CA TYR A 42 -17.23 -23.53 -6.99
C TYR A 42 -18.32 -23.77 -5.94
N GLY A 43 -19.53 -24.16 -6.38
CA GLY A 43 -20.70 -24.38 -5.53
C GLY A 43 -21.67 -23.20 -5.41
N THR A 44 -21.43 -22.08 -6.11
CA THR A 44 -22.35 -20.92 -6.18
C THR A 44 -23.06 -20.85 -7.54
N LEU A 45 -24.19 -20.12 -7.64
CA LEU A 45 -24.94 -19.93 -8.90
C LEU A 45 -24.09 -19.32 -10.04
N ALA A 46 -22.96 -18.71 -9.70
CA ALA A 46 -21.94 -18.28 -10.65
C ALA A 46 -20.85 -19.36 -10.77
N SER A 47 -21.00 -20.27 -11.74
CA SER A 47 -19.93 -21.21 -12.09
C SER A 47 -18.73 -20.44 -12.67
N GLY A 48 -17.57 -20.52 -12.02
CA GLY A 48 -16.32 -19.92 -12.51
C GLY A 48 -15.45 -19.26 -11.44
N ASN A 49 -14.53 -18.41 -11.91
CA ASN A 49 -13.52 -17.71 -11.09
C ASN A 49 -13.54 -16.21 -11.42
N PRO A 50 -14.62 -15.49 -11.05
CA PRO A 50 -14.80 -14.09 -11.45
C PRO A 50 -13.73 -13.18 -10.86
N ALA A 51 -13.39 -12.12 -11.61
CA ALA A 51 -12.55 -11.05 -11.11
C ALA A 51 -13.34 -10.21 -10.09
N VAL A 52 -12.69 -9.84 -9.00
CA VAL A 52 -13.26 -9.05 -7.91
C VAL A 52 -12.27 -7.99 -7.43
N ASP A 53 -12.82 -6.83 -7.05
CA ASP A 53 -12.07 -5.83 -6.31
C ASP A 53 -11.84 -6.32 -4.87
N LYS A 54 -10.60 -6.19 -4.39
CA LYS A 54 -10.20 -6.53 -3.02
C LYS A 54 -9.97 -5.29 -2.14
N GLY A 55 -10.54 -4.17 -2.56
CA GLY A 55 -10.54 -2.91 -1.85
C GLY A 55 -9.37 -2.00 -2.17
N VAL A 56 -9.57 -0.74 -1.80
CA VAL A 56 -8.62 0.37 -1.93
C VAL A 56 -8.20 0.82 -0.54
N SER A 57 -6.90 1.04 -0.33
CA SER A 57 -6.38 1.54 0.94
C SER A 57 -5.43 2.70 0.73
N VAL A 58 -5.62 3.79 1.48
CA VAL A 58 -4.63 4.87 1.62
C VAL A 58 -3.59 4.43 2.63
N LYS A 59 -2.34 4.24 2.19
CA LYS A 59 -1.22 3.88 3.05
C LYS A 59 -0.64 5.11 3.72
N PHE A 60 -0.40 6.15 2.92
CA PHE A 60 0.14 7.42 3.38
C PHE A 60 -0.60 8.56 2.70
N ALA A 61 -0.86 9.64 3.43
CA ALA A 61 -1.40 10.89 2.92
C ALA A 61 -1.03 12.00 3.91
N SER A 62 0.06 12.72 3.63
CA SER A 62 0.62 13.73 4.52
C SER A 62 1.00 15.02 3.79
N ILE A 63 0.95 16.11 4.54
CA ILE A 63 1.47 17.42 4.19
C ILE A 63 2.39 17.89 5.30
N GLN A 64 3.52 18.49 4.94
CA GLN A 64 4.49 19.03 5.87
C GLN A 64 4.91 20.44 5.44
N LEU A 65 4.97 21.37 6.37
CA LEU A 65 5.48 22.73 6.15
C LEU A 65 6.38 23.13 7.31
N GLY A 66 7.62 23.54 7.02
CA GLY A 66 8.49 24.13 8.05
C GLY A 66 8.76 23.22 9.27
N GLY A 67 8.60 21.91 9.13
CA GLY A 67 8.76 20.92 10.21
C GLY A 67 7.45 20.45 10.86
N LEU A 68 6.33 21.15 10.67
CA LEU A 68 5.01 20.66 11.09
C LEU A 68 4.47 19.67 10.05
N ARG A 69 4.08 18.46 10.47
CA ARG A 69 3.46 17.43 9.61
C ARG A 69 2.04 17.13 10.07
N VAL A 70 1.11 17.05 9.12
CA VAL A 70 -0.29 16.67 9.33
C VAL A 70 -0.69 15.63 8.29
N GLY A 71 -1.40 14.58 8.72
CA GLY A 71 -1.99 13.60 7.81
C GLY A 71 -1.92 12.15 8.33
N LYS A 72 -2.32 11.22 7.47
CA LYS A 72 -2.23 9.78 7.70
C LYS A 72 -0.81 9.33 7.35
N ASP A 73 -0.04 9.00 8.37
CA ASP A 73 1.32 8.48 8.28
C ASP A 73 1.44 7.21 9.14
N GLU A 74 2.53 6.46 9.02
CA GLU A 74 2.86 5.43 10.00
C GLU A 74 3.00 6.09 11.38
N SER A 75 2.54 5.42 12.44
CA SER A 75 2.77 5.91 13.80
C SER A 75 4.27 6.09 14.00
N ALA A 76 4.71 7.20 14.63
CA ALA A 76 6.12 7.45 14.92
C ALA A 76 6.79 6.33 15.77
N PHE A 77 6.00 5.41 16.33
CA PHE A 77 6.46 4.21 17.03
C PHE A 77 6.87 3.05 16.09
N ASP A 78 6.27 2.91 14.91
CA ASP A 78 6.58 1.83 13.95
C ASP A 78 7.86 2.11 13.14
N SER A 79 8.21 3.39 12.94
CA SER A 79 9.42 3.78 12.20
C SER A 79 10.71 3.68 13.03
N PHE A 80 10.62 3.69 14.37
CA PHE A 80 11.80 3.62 15.26
C PHE A 80 12.29 2.19 15.49
N ILE A 81 11.42 1.19 15.40
CA ILE A 81 11.79 -0.23 15.58
C ILE A 81 12.42 -0.85 14.33
N GLY A 82 12.36 -0.16 13.17
CA GLY A 82 12.79 -0.71 11.89
C GLY A 82 11.88 -1.89 11.51
N TYR A 83 11.36 -1.90 10.29
CA TYR A 83 10.85 -3.14 9.70
C TYR A 83 11.92 -4.22 9.88
N ALA A 84 11.72 -5.12 10.85
CA ALA A 84 12.68 -6.08 11.37
C ALA A 84 13.81 -6.39 10.38
N GLY A 85 14.90 -5.62 10.51
CA GLY A 85 16.03 -5.69 9.64
C GLY A 85 16.77 -7.01 9.84
N ASN A 86 16.97 -7.70 8.74
CA ASN A 86 18.16 -8.50 8.44
C ASN A 86 18.34 -9.84 9.19
N VAL A 87 17.74 -10.91 8.68
CA VAL A 87 18.46 -12.18 8.50
C VAL A 87 17.98 -12.84 7.20
N ILE A 88 18.44 -12.37 6.04
CA ILE A 88 18.69 -13.32 4.96
C ILE A 88 19.98 -14.03 5.39
N GLN A 89 19.81 -15.19 6.02
CA GLN A 89 20.88 -16.19 6.08
C GLN A 89 21.03 -16.72 4.66
N ASP A 90 21.81 -16.01 3.86
CA ASP A 90 22.46 -16.60 2.71
C ASP A 90 23.66 -17.39 3.24
N THR A 91 23.42 -18.67 3.53
CA THR A 91 24.50 -19.63 3.80
C THR A 91 24.23 -20.86 2.95
N LEU A 92 24.88 -20.85 1.78
CA LEU A 92 25.17 -21.91 0.79
C LEU A 92 23.99 -22.74 0.25
#